data_AF-A0A1E7F908-F1
#
_entry.id   AF-A0A1E7F908-F1
#
_cell.length_a   1.000
_cell.length_b   1.000
_cell.length_c   1.000
_cell.angle_alpha   90.00
_cell.angle_beta   90.00
_cell.angle_gamma   90.00
#
_symmetry.space_group_name_H-M   'P 1'
#
loop_
_entity.id
_entity.type
_entity.pdbx_description
1 polymer ?
#
loop_
_entity_poly.entity_id
_entity_poly.type
_entity_poly.pdbx_seq_one_letter_code
_entity_poly.pdbx_strand_id
1 'polypeptide(L)'
;MLHVQKVYDHACHAVEALKNDNTARPLSSDETFEIETAALLHDLDDDKYFPISSGATGEGSKNYAMLYPNAVELMKEAKIHESSYENILFMIDAVSCSKNGNSVPDRVVKNNSYHLLIPRFSDRIEAVGARGVTRCYQYNSEKNFPLCNPGLTPQPKSIDELWTYVTPERFEQYMITNGKTIDNSMIGHYYDKLLHVACPPQNIVQNKYLEDKLKDSAKELVEVCLRYGRTGIVDEDYIQSFKDEE
;
A
#
# COMPACT_ATOMS: atom_id res chain seq x y z
N MET A 1 16.98 -4.00 6.04
CA MET A 1 16.73 -4.31 4.59
C MET A 1 15.90 -3.19 3.94
N LEU A 2 16.28 -2.75 2.73
CA LEU A 2 15.65 -1.65 1.97
C LEU A 2 14.18 -1.93 1.60
N HIS A 3 13.30 -0.92 1.63
CA HIS A 3 11.86 -1.01 1.28
C HIS A 3 11.63 -1.72 -0.05
N VAL A 4 12.28 -1.24 -1.12
CA VAL A 4 12.15 -1.81 -2.48
C VAL A 4 12.47 -3.30 -2.53
N GLN A 5 13.53 -3.74 -1.84
CA GLN A 5 13.90 -5.16 -1.80
C GLN A 5 12.80 -6.00 -1.17
N LYS A 6 12.18 -5.53 -0.08
CA LYS A 6 11.11 -6.28 0.58
C LYS A 6 9.85 -6.33 -0.27
N VAL A 7 9.48 -5.23 -0.94
CA VAL A 7 8.35 -5.22 -1.88
C VAL A 7 8.59 -6.23 -3.01
N TYR A 8 9.81 -6.28 -3.56
CA TYR A 8 10.22 -7.30 -4.52
C TYR A 8 10.09 -8.72 -3.95
N ASP A 9 10.63 -8.98 -2.76
CA ASP A 9 10.57 -10.30 -2.11
C ASP A 9 9.11 -10.74 -1.88
N HIS A 10 8.22 -9.83 -1.46
CA HIS A 10 6.78 -10.10 -1.35
C HIS A 10 6.16 -10.45 -2.70
N ALA A 11 6.54 -9.76 -3.78
CA ALA A 11 6.05 -10.06 -5.11
C ALA A 11 6.51 -11.45 -5.60
N CYS A 12 7.79 -11.81 -5.40
CA CYS A 12 8.31 -13.13 -5.73
C CYS A 12 7.60 -14.24 -4.96
N HIS A 13 7.39 -14.08 -3.65
CA HIS A 13 6.64 -15.05 -2.85
C HIS A 13 5.17 -15.15 -3.29
N ALA A 14 4.54 -14.05 -3.67
CA ALA A 14 3.17 -14.05 -4.18
C ALA A 14 3.07 -14.81 -5.51
N VAL A 15 4.04 -14.62 -6.42
CA VAL A 15 4.14 -15.38 -7.68
C VAL A 15 4.33 -16.87 -7.38
N GLU A 16 5.23 -17.22 -6.46
CA GLU A 16 5.46 -18.62 -6.08
C GLU A 16 4.24 -19.26 -5.43
N ALA A 17 3.48 -18.51 -4.63
CA ALA A 17 2.22 -18.98 -4.06
C ALA A 17 1.19 -19.33 -5.15
N LEU A 18 1.11 -18.54 -6.23
CA LEU A 18 0.22 -18.85 -7.36
C LEU A 18 0.63 -20.12 -8.11
N LYS A 19 1.93 -20.42 -8.23
CA LYS A 19 2.39 -21.67 -8.85
C LYS A 19 1.96 -22.90 -8.06
N ASN A 20 1.88 -22.76 -6.74
CA ASN A 20 1.51 -23.83 -5.82
C ASN A 20 -0.01 -23.93 -5.59
N ASP A 21 -0.80 -23.00 -6.14
CA ASP A 21 -2.26 -22.99 -6.05
C ASP A 21 -2.89 -23.68 -7.26
N ASN A 22 -3.45 -24.87 -7.04
CA ASN A 22 -4.10 -25.68 -8.08
C ASN A 22 -5.39 -25.04 -8.64
N THR A 23 -5.90 -23.96 -8.03
CA THR A 23 -7.08 -23.22 -8.49
C THR A 23 -6.72 -21.97 -9.29
N ALA A 24 -5.47 -21.51 -9.21
CA ALA A 24 -4.99 -20.34 -9.91
C ALA A 24 -4.53 -20.68 -11.34
N ARG A 25 -4.64 -19.70 -12.26
CA ARG A 25 -4.01 -19.82 -13.57
C ARG A 25 -2.49 -19.68 -13.41
N PRO A 26 -1.68 -20.57 -14.00
CA PRO A 26 -0.24 -20.37 -14.08
C PRO A 26 0.12 -19.08 -14.83
N LEU A 27 1.04 -18.30 -14.26
CA LEU A 27 1.61 -17.13 -14.91
C LEU A 27 2.65 -17.54 -15.95
N SER A 28 2.71 -16.81 -17.06
CA SER A 28 3.81 -16.96 -18.01
C SER A 28 5.13 -16.42 -17.42
N SER A 29 6.24 -16.75 -18.06
CA SER A 29 7.54 -16.16 -17.71
C SER A 29 7.54 -14.64 -17.86
N ASP A 30 6.87 -14.12 -18.90
CA ASP A 30 6.77 -12.68 -19.14
C ASP A 30 5.94 -11.99 -18.05
N GLU A 31 4.81 -12.59 -17.64
CA GLU A 31 3.97 -12.04 -16.56
C GLU A 31 4.72 -12.02 -15.22
N THR A 32 5.47 -13.08 -14.92
CA THR A 32 6.33 -13.15 -13.73
C THR A 32 7.38 -12.05 -13.75
N PHE A 33 8.09 -11.91 -14.88
CA PHE A 33 9.10 -10.88 -15.08
C PHE A 33 8.54 -9.46 -14.95
N GLU A 34 7.36 -9.21 -15.51
CA GLU A 34 6.69 -7.91 -15.43
C GLU A 34 6.29 -7.55 -14.00
N ILE A 35 5.76 -8.50 -13.22
CA ILE A 35 5.39 -8.30 -11.80
C ILE A 35 6.63 -7.95 -10.98
N GLU A 36 7.68 -8.74 -11.14
CA GLU A 36 8.96 -8.56 -10.47
C GLU A 36 9.59 -7.20 -10.80
N THR A 37 9.57 -6.81 -12.07
CA THR A 37 10.08 -5.52 -12.53
C THR A 37 9.25 -4.38 -11.95
N ALA A 38 7.91 -4.44 -12.01
CA ALA A 38 7.07 -3.41 -11.44
C ALA A 38 7.29 -3.23 -9.92
N ALA A 39 7.51 -4.33 -9.18
CA ALA A 39 7.85 -4.27 -7.76
C ALA A 39 9.19 -3.57 -7.49
N LEU A 40 10.20 -3.76 -8.34
CA LEU A 40 11.50 -3.06 -8.22
C LEU A 40 11.40 -1.57 -8.57
N LEU A 41 10.54 -1.22 -9.53
CA LEU A 41 10.46 0.14 -10.08
C LEU A 41 9.37 1.02 -9.43
N HIS A 42 8.51 0.48 -8.56
CA HIS A 42 7.28 1.16 -8.12
C HIS A 42 7.47 2.55 -7.52
N ASP A 43 8.58 2.80 -6.83
CA ASP A 43 8.86 4.05 -6.10
C ASP A 43 9.74 5.03 -6.89
N LEU A 44 10.20 4.67 -8.10
CA LEU A 44 11.16 5.49 -8.87
C LEU A 44 10.62 6.85 -9.29
N ASP A 45 9.31 6.98 -9.46
CA ASP A 45 8.63 8.20 -9.85
C ASP A 45 7.66 8.66 -8.75
N ASP A 46 7.93 8.38 -7.46
CA ASP A 46 7.08 8.89 -6.36
C ASP A 46 7.08 10.44 -6.38
N ASP A 47 5.86 10.99 -6.48
CA ASP A 47 5.57 12.43 -6.59
C ASP A 47 6.22 13.27 -5.46
N LYS A 48 6.56 12.67 -4.31
CA LYS A 48 7.27 13.34 -3.20
C LYS A 48 8.69 13.76 -3.56
N TYR A 49 9.35 12.99 -4.43
CA TYR A 49 10.73 13.23 -4.83
C TYR A 49 10.83 13.77 -6.25
N PHE A 50 9.90 13.37 -7.12
CA PHE A 50 9.85 13.76 -8.53
C PHE A 50 8.48 14.39 -8.86
N PRO A 51 8.17 15.59 -8.34
CA PRO A 51 6.89 16.22 -8.59
C PRO A 51 6.71 16.53 -10.09
N ILE A 52 5.79 15.82 -10.74
CA ILE A 52 5.44 16.10 -12.13
C ILE A 52 4.52 17.33 -12.16
N SER A 53 4.92 18.37 -12.90
CA SER A 53 4.09 19.55 -13.15
C SER A 53 2.74 19.12 -13.73
N SER A 54 1.68 19.33 -12.96
CA SER A 54 0.30 18.99 -13.33
C SER A 54 -0.11 19.69 -14.63
N GLY A 55 -0.02 18.97 -15.75
CA GLY A 55 -0.36 19.52 -17.08
C GLY A 55 -0.74 18.51 -18.15
N ALA A 56 -0.79 17.20 -17.87
CA ALA A 56 -0.94 16.19 -18.93
C ALA A 56 -1.96 15.08 -18.62
N THR A 57 -3.05 15.36 -17.90
CA THR A 57 -4.20 14.44 -17.80
C THR A 57 -5.43 15.10 -18.41
N GLY A 58 -5.43 15.26 -19.74
CA GLY A 58 -6.67 15.48 -20.49
C GLY A 58 -7.49 14.18 -20.53
N GLU A 59 -8.80 14.30 -20.77
CA GLU A 59 -9.71 13.17 -21.02
C GLU A 59 -9.30 12.43 -22.30
N GLY A 60 -8.37 11.48 -22.16
CA GLY A 60 -7.82 10.65 -23.22
C GLY A 60 -6.97 9.54 -22.60
N SER A 61 -6.80 8.41 -23.29
CA SER A 61 -6.09 7.23 -22.80
C SER A 61 -4.83 7.59 -22.01
N LYS A 62 -4.79 7.15 -20.74
CA LYS A 62 -3.70 7.43 -19.80
C LYS A 62 -2.37 6.98 -20.41
N ASN A 63 -1.50 7.93 -20.73
CA ASN A 63 -0.18 7.63 -21.25
C ASN A 63 0.79 7.41 -20.09
N TYR A 64 0.91 6.15 -19.62
CA TYR A 64 1.77 5.81 -18.49
C TYR A 64 3.23 6.22 -18.71
N ALA A 65 3.75 6.15 -19.93
CA ALA A 65 5.14 6.51 -20.21
C ALA A 65 5.45 7.98 -19.92
N MET A 66 4.44 8.87 -19.98
CA MET A 66 4.60 10.27 -19.57
C MET A 66 4.51 10.47 -18.06
N LEU A 67 3.85 9.56 -17.35
CA LEU A 67 3.67 9.62 -15.89
C LEU A 67 4.83 8.99 -15.13
N TYR A 68 5.59 8.11 -15.77
CA TYR A 68 6.66 7.33 -15.15
C TYR A 68 7.97 7.39 -15.97
N PRO A 69 8.52 8.60 -16.20
CA PRO A 69 9.67 8.78 -17.08
C PRO A 69 10.94 8.08 -16.56
N ASN A 70 11.18 8.06 -15.24
CA ASN A 70 12.38 7.42 -14.67
C ASN A 70 12.29 5.89 -14.82
N ALA A 71 11.11 5.29 -14.59
CA ALA A 71 10.89 3.87 -14.85
C ALA A 71 11.12 3.54 -16.34
N VAL A 72 10.61 4.37 -17.26
CA VAL A 72 10.83 4.18 -18.72
C VAL A 72 12.31 4.25 -19.08
N GLU A 73 13.04 5.22 -18.55
CA GLU A 73 14.48 5.37 -18.79
C GLU A 73 15.25 4.13 -18.31
N LEU A 74 15.00 3.68 -17.07
CA LEU A 74 15.67 2.51 -16.53
C LEU A 74 15.32 1.23 -17.28
N MET A 75 14.06 1.05 -17.71
CA MET A 75 13.67 -0.11 -18.54
C MET A 75 14.38 -0.10 -19.90
N LYS A 76 14.61 1.08 -20.51
CA LYS A 76 15.37 1.20 -21.76
C LYS A 76 16.84 0.86 -21.56
N GLU A 77 17.46 1.38 -20.50
CA GLU A 77 18.85 1.08 -20.16
C GLU A 77 19.06 -0.42 -19.88
N ALA A 78 18.11 -1.03 -19.17
CA ALA A 78 18.07 -2.47 -18.90
C ALA A 78 17.69 -3.32 -20.13
N LYS A 79 17.39 -2.69 -21.28
CA LYS A 79 17.00 -3.35 -22.54
C LYS A 79 15.77 -4.25 -22.40
N ILE A 80 14.83 -3.85 -21.56
CA ILE A 80 13.54 -4.52 -21.43
C ILE A 80 12.75 -4.32 -22.72
N HIS A 81 12.09 -5.39 -23.19
CA HIS A 81 11.32 -5.36 -24.42
C HIS A 81 10.08 -4.46 -24.28
N GLU A 82 9.80 -3.64 -25.28
CA GLU A 82 8.73 -2.62 -25.22
C GLU A 82 7.33 -3.23 -25.00
N SER A 83 7.10 -4.49 -25.41
CA SER A 83 5.83 -5.18 -25.17
C SER A 83 5.46 -5.30 -23.69
N SER A 84 6.44 -5.25 -22.78
CA SER A 84 6.21 -5.36 -21.34
C SER A 84 5.95 -4.01 -20.65
N TYR A 85 6.23 -2.90 -21.33
CA TYR A 85 6.20 -1.57 -20.69
C TYR A 85 4.81 -1.23 -20.21
N GLU A 86 3.77 -1.50 -21.01
CA GLU A 86 2.40 -1.15 -20.63
C GLU A 86 1.98 -1.84 -19.34
N ASN A 87 2.27 -3.13 -19.19
CA ASN A 87 1.91 -3.89 -17.99
C ASN A 87 2.73 -3.43 -16.78
N ILE A 88 4.05 -3.26 -16.93
CA ILE A 88 4.91 -2.80 -15.84
C ILE A 88 4.45 -1.43 -15.33
N LEU A 89 4.27 -0.47 -16.23
CA LEU A 89 3.87 0.89 -15.84
C LEU A 89 2.45 0.95 -15.29
N PHE A 90 1.53 0.13 -15.80
CA PHE A 90 0.21 -0.04 -15.20
C PHE A 90 0.29 -0.52 -13.75
N MET A 91 1.14 -1.52 -13.48
CA MET A 91 1.30 -2.06 -12.14
C MET A 91 1.93 -1.04 -11.18
N ILE A 92 2.92 -0.26 -11.64
CA ILE A 92 3.50 0.87 -10.89
C ILE A 92 2.41 1.88 -10.53
N ASP A 93 1.60 2.31 -11.51
CA ASP A 93 0.50 3.25 -11.27
C ASP A 93 -0.53 2.73 -10.29
N ALA A 94 -0.80 1.42 -10.33
CA ALA A 94 -1.75 0.78 -9.46
C ALA A 94 -1.30 0.75 -7.98
N VAL A 95 -0.01 0.91 -7.66
CA VAL A 95 0.50 0.81 -6.28
C VAL A 95 -0.08 1.86 -5.35
N SER A 96 -0.12 3.12 -5.79
CA SER A 96 -0.45 4.25 -4.91
C SER A 96 -1.84 4.11 -4.27
N CYS A 97 -1.86 4.06 -2.92
CA CYS A 97 -3.08 3.99 -2.16
C CYS A 97 -3.94 5.25 -2.33
N SER A 98 -3.37 6.46 -2.30
CA SER A 98 -4.15 7.70 -2.42
C SER A 98 -4.73 7.91 -3.82
N LYS A 99 -4.13 7.31 -4.86
CA LYS A 99 -4.66 7.36 -6.23
C LYS A 99 -5.71 6.27 -6.50
N ASN A 100 -5.50 5.05 -5.98
CA ASN A 100 -6.31 3.89 -6.37
C ASN A 100 -7.20 3.31 -5.28
N GLY A 101 -6.89 3.52 -4.00
CA GLY A 101 -7.64 2.95 -2.87
C GLY A 101 -7.82 1.44 -3.03
N ASN A 102 -9.00 0.92 -2.72
CA ASN A 102 -9.33 -0.49 -2.95
C ASN A 102 -10.05 -0.75 -4.28
N SER A 103 -10.03 0.22 -5.21
CA SER A 103 -10.63 0.05 -6.53
C SER A 103 -9.85 -0.99 -7.35
N VAL A 104 -10.58 -1.84 -8.08
CA VAL A 104 -9.99 -2.80 -9.02
C VAL A 104 -10.21 -2.25 -10.43
N PRO A 105 -9.15 -1.96 -11.20
CA PRO A 105 -9.30 -1.44 -12.56
C PRO A 105 -10.10 -2.39 -13.46
N ASP A 106 -10.94 -1.83 -14.34
CA ASP A 106 -11.80 -2.59 -15.26
C ASP A 106 -11.06 -3.68 -16.05
N ARG A 107 -9.82 -3.39 -16.51
CA ARG A 107 -8.98 -4.35 -17.24
C ARG A 107 -8.64 -5.58 -16.41
N VAL A 108 -8.48 -5.43 -15.10
CA VAL A 108 -8.18 -6.52 -14.17
C VAL A 108 -9.41 -7.41 -14.02
N VAL A 109 -10.59 -6.82 -13.81
CA VAL A 109 -11.85 -7.57 -13.65
C VAL A 109 -12.22 -8.30 -14.94
N LYS A 110 -12.25 -7.59 -16.08
CA LYS A 110 -12.69 -8.15 -17.38
C LYS A 110 -11.83 -9.32 -17.85
N ASN A 111 -10.52 -9.26 -17.59
CA ASN A 111 -9.57 -10.27 -18.02
C ASN A 111 -9.17 -11.24 -16.90
N ASN A 112 -9.84 -11.18 -15.74
CA ASN A 112 -9.50 -11.96 -14.55
C ASN A 112 -7.98 -11.95 -14.23
N SER A 113 -7.36 -10.76 -14.33
CA SER A 113 -5.91 -10.57 -14.29
C SER A 113 -5.43 -9.96 -12.96
N TYR A 114 -5.91 -10.51 -11.84
CA TYR A 114 -5.61 -10.00 -10.48
C TYR A 114 -4.13 -10.05 -10.12
N HIS A 115 -3.34 -10.87 -10.80
CA HIS A 115 -1.88 -10.89 -10.68
C HIS A 115 -1.23 -9.52 -10.95
N LEU A 116 -1.87 -8.67 -11.77
CA LEU A 116 -1.40 -7.30 -12.01
C LEU A 116 -1.51 -6.39 -10.76
N LEU A 117 -2.18 -6.84 -9.70
CA LEU A 117 -2.24 -6.12 -8.42
C LEU A 117 -1.23 -6.65 -7.40
N ILE A 118 -0.42 -7.65 -7.73
CA ILE A 118 0.60 -8.18 -6.82
C ILE A 118 1.54 -7.08 -6.32
N PRO A 119 2.15 -6.23 -7.18
CA PRO A 119 3.04 -5.16 -6.69
C PRO A 119 2.35 -4.19 -5.74
N ARG A 120 1.08 -3.86 -5.98
CA ARG A 120 0.26 -3.03 -5.07
C ARG A 120 0.16 -3.65 -3.69
N PHE A 121 -0.18 -4.93 -3.59
CA PHE A 121 -0.36 -5.58 -2.30
C PHE A 121 0.98 -5.84 -1.60
N SER A 122 2.05 -6.11 -2.36
CA SER A 122 3.40 -6.19 -1.83
C SER A 122 3.86 -4.89 -1.17
N ASP A 123 3.64 -3.74 -1.81
CA ASP A 123 3.95 -2.42 -1.21
C ASP A 123 3.12 -2.16 0.05
N ARG A 124 1.84 -2.54 0.03
CA ARG A 124 0.95 -2.37 1.18
C ARG A 124 1.42 -3.12 2.42
N ILE A 125 1.94 -4.34 2.26
CA ILE A 125 2.48 -5.10 3.39
C ILE A 125 3.61 -4.31 4.08
N GLU A 126 4.47 -3.64 3.30
CA GLU A 126 5.57 -2.80 3.83
C GLU A 126 5.12 -1.43 4.37
N ALA A 127 3.89 -1.01 4.06
CA ALA A 127 3.28 0.20 4.61
C ALA A 127 2.65 0.00 6.00
N VAL A 128 2.46 -1.25 6.44
CA VAL A 128 1.81 -1.62 7.71
C VAL A 128 2.72 -2.51 8.59
N GLY A 129 2.16 -3.12 9.65
CA GLY A 129 2.94 -3.86 10.66
C GLY A 129 3.83 -2.96 11.54
N ALA A 130 4.74 -3.59 12.30
CA ALA A 130 5.68 -2.91 13.20
C ALA A 130 6.48 -1.78 12.53
N ARG A 131 6.96 -2.04 11.30
CA ARG A 131 7.66 -1.05 10.49
C ARG A 131 6.74 0.10 10.05
N GLY A 132 5.54 -0.21 9.57
CA GLY A 132 4.56 0.82 9.20
C GLY A 132 4.19 1.73 10.37
N VAL A 133 4.00 1.14 11.55
CA VAL A 133 3.80 1.88 12.82
C VAL A 133 4.98 2.80 13.11
N THR A 134 6.21 2.28 13.05
CA THR A 134 7.44 3.05 13.30
C THR A 134 7.63 4.21 12.32
N ARG A 135 7.45 3.95 11.01
CA ARG A 135 7.53 4.97 9.96
C ARG A 135 6.48 6.06 10.15
N CYS A 136 5.25 5.68 10.50
CA CYS A 136 4.18 6.64 10.73
C CYS A 136 4.47 7.52 11.95
N TYR A 137 4.99 6.94 13.03
CA TYR A 137 5.41 7.67 14.22
C TYR A 137 6.57 8.63 13.93
N GLN A 138 7.62 8.17 13.22
CA GLN A 138 8.75 9.02 12.83
C GLN A 138 8.30 10.21 11.98
N TYR A 139 7.47 9.96 10.95
CA TYR A 139 6.96 11.03 10.10
C TYR A 139 6.18 12.09 10.88
N ASN A 140 5.27 11.68 11.78
CA ASN A 140 4.50 12.63 12.58
C ASN A 140 5.41 13.39 13.57
N SER A 141 6.37 12.70 14.19
CA SER A 141 7.34 13.31 15.11
C SER A 141 8.20 14.37 14.41
N GLU A 142 8.77 14.04 13.25
CA GLU A 142 9.61 14.94 12.45
C GLU A 142 8.83 16.16 11.93
N LYS A 143 7.55 15.98 11.60
CA LYS A 143 6.66 17.06 11.14
C LYS A 143 5.98 17.82 12.28
N ASN A 144 6.20 17.43 13.54
CA ASN A 144 5.49 17.95 14.71
C ASN A 144 3.95 17.87 14.56
N PHE A 145 3.47 16.79 13.96
CA PHE A 145 2.04 16.49 13.90
C PHE A 145 1.58 15.73 15.15
N PRO A 146 0.32 15.92 15.59
CA PRO A 146 -0.17 15.26 16.79
C PRO A 146 -0.19 13.74 16.61
N LEU A 147 0.12 12.98 17.67
CA LEU A 147 -0.05 11.52 17.64
C LEU A 147 -1.53 11.12 17.78
N CYS A 148 -2.30 11.92 18.52
CA CYS A 148 -3.75 11.83 18.67
C CYS A 148 -4.34 13.24 18.90
N ASN A 149 -5.62 13.40 18.60
CA ASN A 149 -6.42 14.58 18.91
C ASN A 149 -7.48 14.21 19.98
N PRO A 150 -7.29 14.58 21.26
CA PRO A 150 -8.26 14.29 22.32
C PRO A 150 -9.68 14.78 21.97
N GLY A 151 -10.67 13.92 22.17
CA GLY A 151 -12.07 14.23 21.84
C GLY A 151 -12.44 14.04 20.36
N LEU A 152 -11.47 13.86 19.46
CA LEU A 152 -11.70 13.54 18.04
C LEU A 152 -11.23 12.13 17.68
N THR A 153 -10.01 11.76 18.08
CA THR A 153 -9.43 10.44 17.78
C THR A 153 -10.15 9.33 18.55
N PRO A 154 -10.70 8.30 17.89
CA PRO A 154 -11.41 7.21 18.55
C PRO A 154 -10.57 6.47 19.60
N GLN A 155 -11.18 6.14 20.74
CA GLN A 155 -10.53 5.42 21.86
C GLN A 155 -11.20 4.06 22.12
N PRO A 156 -11.04 3.08 21.22
CA PRO A 156 -11.70 1.79 21.36
C PRO A 156 -11.20 1.02 22.58
N LYS A 157 -12.11 0.34 23.28
CA LYS A 157 -11.81 -0.52 24.43
C LYS A 157 -11.72 -1.99 24.05
N SER A 158 -12.18 -2.36 22.84
CA SER A 158 -12.09 -3.71 22.29
C SER A 158 -11.77 -3.70 20.79
N ILE A 159 -11.37 -4.86 20.25
CA ILE A 159 -11.14 -5.03 18.81
C ILE A 159 -12.45 -4.79 18.03
N ASP A 160 -13.57 -5.32 18.51
CA ASP A 160 -14.87 -5.14 17.85
C ASP A 160 -15.24 -3.66 17.76
N GLU A 161 -15.04 -2.90 18.85
CA GLU A 161 -15.29 -1.45 18.87
C GLU A 161 -14.35 -0.71 17.90
N LEU A 162 -13.06 -1.09 17.86
CA LEU A 162 -12.09 -0.50 16.93
C LEU A 162 -12.58 -0.57 15.49
N TRP A 163 -13.07 -1.73 15.05
CA TRP A 163 -13.54 -1.92 13.69
C TRP A 163 -14.82 -1.13 13.36
N THR A 164 -15.60 -0.71 14.35
CA THR A 164 -16.74 0.21 14.11
C THR A 164 -16.29 1.60 13.67
N TYR A 165 -15.04 1.98 13.94
CA TYR A 165 -14.45 3.26 13.51
C TYR A 165 -13.72 3.19 12.16
N VAL A 166 -13.48 2.01 11.62
CA VAL A 166 -12.80 1.78 10.33
C VAL A 166 -13.87 1.69 9.23
N THR A 167 -14.51 2.83 8.93
CA THR A 167 -15.68 2.85 8.04
C THR A 167 -15.28 3.13 6.59
N PRO A 168 -16.01 2.58 5.59
CA PRO A 168 -15.77 2.88 4.19
C PRO A 168 -15.73 4.40 3.88
N GLU A 169 -16.58 5.19 4.54
CA GLU A 169 -16.68 6.64 4.35
C GLU A 169 -15.39 7.36 4.73
N ARG A 170 -14.68 6.91 5.78
CA ARG A 170 -13.39 7.49 6.16
C ARG A 170 -12.34 7.24 5.08
N PHE A 171 -12.31 6.03 4.54
CA PHE A 171 -11.40 5.67 3.46
C PHE A 171 -11.73 6.43 2.17
N GLU A 172 -13.00 6.53 1.80
CA GLU A 172 -13.45 7.32 0.65
C GLU A 172 -13.07 8.80 0.80
N GLN A 173 -13.22 9.38 1.99
CA GLN A 173 -12.82 10.75 2.26
C GLN A 173 -11.30 10.94 2.12
N TYR A 174 -10.50 9.98 2.61
CA TYR A 174 -9.05 9.96 2.40
C TYR A 174 -8.70 9.97 0.91
N MET A 175 -9.41 9.16 0.10
CA MET A 175 -9.21 9.09 -1.36
C MET A 175 -9.55 10.39 -2.07
N ILE A 176 -10.74 10.95 -1.82
CA ILE A 176 -11.24 12.14 -2.53
C ILE A 176 -10.41 13.39 -2.19
N THR A 177 -9.79 13.43 -1.02
CA THR A 177 -8.95 14.55 -0.58
C THR A 177 -7.47 14.40 -0.95
N ASN A 178 -7.13 13.41 -1.78
CA ASN A 178 -5.77 13.05 -2.16
C ASN A 178 -4.86 12.81 -0.94
N GLY A 179 -5.40 12.05 0.02
CA GLY A 179 -4.66 11.56 1.17
C GLY A 179 -4.71 12.44 2.42
N LYS A 180 -5.62 13.40 2.50
CA LYS A 180 -5.85 14.17 3.75
C LYS A 180 -6.76 13.36 4.68
N THR A 181 -6.42 13.37 5.96
CA THR A 181 -7.18 12.68 7.00
C THR A 181 -8.18 13.63 7.65
N ILE A 182 -9.30 13.09 8.11
CA ILE A 182 -10.33 13.83 8.89
C ILE A 182 -9.70 14.24 10.24
N ASP A 183 -8.97 13.30 10.81
CA ASP A 183 -8.16 13.47 12.00
C ASP A 183 -6.69 13.54 11.55
N ASN A 184 -6.07 14.73 11.63
CA ASN A 184 -4.70 14.97 11.18
C ASN A 184 -3.62 14.38 12.09
N SER A 185 -4.01 13.53 13.05
CA SER A 185 -3.10 12.82 13.92
C SER A 185 -2.61 11.49 13.34
N MET A 186 -1.55 10.94 13.94
CA MET A 186 -1.02 9.61 13.60
C MET A 186 -2.12 8.52 13.68
N ILE A 187 -2.85 8.45 14.80
CA ILE A 187 -3.93 7.47 14.98
C ILE A 187 -5.10 7.75 14.03
N GLY A 188 -5.41 9.02 13.76
CA GLY A 188 -6.36 9.40 12.73
C GLY A 188 -6.05 8.77 11.37
N HIS A 189 -4.77 8.80 10.98
CA HIS A 189 -4.28 8.16 9.76
C HIS A 189 -4.46 6.63 9.76
N TYR A 190 -4.45 5.99 10.92
CA TYR A 190 -4.67 4.54 11.00
C TYR A 190 -6.10 4.20 10.59
N TYR A 191 -7.07 4.92 11.14
CA TYR A 191 -8.49 4.75 10.83
C TYR A 191 -8.83 5.17 9.41
N ASP A 192 -8.24 6.26 8.92
CA ASP A 192 -8.57 6.79 7.59
C ASP A 192 -7.88 6.01 6.46
N LYS A 193 -6.81 5.26 6.75
CA LYS A 193 -6.01 4.58 5.72
C LYS A 193 -5.41 3.24 6.16
N LEU A 194 -4.52 3.21 7.15
CA LEU A 194 -3.64 2.04 7.33
C LEU A 194 -4.39 0.76 7.70
N LEU A 195 -5.47 0.84 8.47
CA LEU A 195 -6.32 -0.31 8.78
C LEU A 195 -7.08 -0.84 7.55
N HIS A 196 -7.48 0.04 6.63
CA HIS A 196 -8.05 -0.36 5.33
C HIS A 196 -7.00 -0.98 4.39
N VAL A 197 -5.76 -0.54 4.49
CA VAL A 197 -4.62 -1.09 3.73
C VAL A 197 -4.21 -2.46 4.24
N ALA A 198 -4.19 -2.66 5.57
CA ALA A 198 -3.86 -3.94 6.19
C ALA A 198 -4.97 -4.99 6.05
N CYS A 199 -6.23 -4.56 5.89
CA CYS A 199 -7.37 -5.46 5.74
C CYS A 199 -8.19 -5.13 4.48
N PRO A 200 -7.63 -5.28 3.27
CA PRO A 200 -8.39 -5.07 2.05
C PRO A 200 -9.41 -6.21 1.84
N PRO A 201 -10.47 -5.99 1.03
CA PRO A 201 -11.42 -7.05 0.70
C PRO A 201 -10.73 -8.27 0.05
N GLN A 202 -11.01 -9.48 0.53
CA GLN A 202 -10.32 -10.69 0.04
C GLN A 202 -10.56 -10.93 -1.46
N ASN A 203 -11.74 -10.59 -1.96
CA ASN A 203 -12.10 -10.76 -3.37
C ASN A 203 -11.23 -9.93 -4.34
N ILE A 204 -10.49 -8.93 -3.85
CA ILE A 204 -9.59 -8.11 -4.67
C ILE A 204 -8.12 -8.52 -4.58
N VAL A 205 -7.72 -9.29 -3.57
CA VAL A 205 -6.33 -9.75 -3.38
C VAL A 205 -6.07 -11.01 -4.20
N GLN A 206 -6.94 -12.02 -4.07
CA GLN A 206 -6.88 -13.29 -4.81
C GLN A 206 -5.49 -13.94 -4.83
N ASN A 207 -4.81 -13.90 -3.68
CA ASN A 207 -3.50 -14.49 -3.50
C ASN A 207 -3.29 -14.81 -2.02
N LYS A 208 -3.24 -16.10 -1.71
CA LYS A 208 -3.20 -16.58 -0.31
C LYS A 208 -2.01 -16.03 0.48
N TYR A 209 -0.83 -15.95 -0.14
CA TYR A 209 0.36 -15.40 0.53
C TYR A 209 0.14 -13.94 0.93
N LEU A 210 -0.36 -13.13 0.00
CA LEU A 210 -0.63 -11.71 0.25
C LEU A 210 -1.73 -11.53 1.29
N GLU A 211 -2.81 -12.31 1.23
CA GLU A 211 -3.90 -12.28 2.21
C GLU A 211 -3.40 -12.60 3.63
N ASP A 212 -2.60 -13.64 3.78
CA ASP A 212 -2.05 -14.05 5.08
C ASP A 212 -1.11 -12.96 5.63
N LYS A 213 -0.23 -12.39 4.79
CA LYS A 213 0.69 -11.30 5.19
C LYS A 213 0.00 -9.98 5.54
N LEU A 214 -1.03 -9.60 4.79
CA LEU A 214 -1.82 -8.39 5.06
C LEU A 214 -2.57 -8.54 6.39
N LYS A 215 -3.18 -9.70 6.63
CA LYS A 215 -3.84 -9.99 7.90
C LYS A 215 -2.88 -9.90 9.09
N ASP A 216 -1.70 -10.49 8.98
CA ASP A 216 -0.69 -10.46 10.05
C ASP A 216 -0.22 -9.03 10.36
N SER A 217 -0.05 -8.21 9.33
CA SER A 217 0.46 -6.84 9.45
C SER A 217 -0.55 -5.82 10.01
N ALA A 218 -1.80 -6.20 10.24
CA ALA A 218 -2.76 -5.38 10.97
C ALA A 218 -2.51 -5.36 12.49
N LYS A 219 -1.81 -6.37 13.02
CA LYS A 219 -1.69 -6.64 14.45
C LYS A 219 -1.12 -5.44 15.23
N GLU A 220 -0.02 -4.88 14.76
CA GLU A 220 0.66 -3.79 15.48
C GLU A 220 -0.15 -2.48 15.43
N LEU A 221 -0.82 -2.19 14.30
CA LEU A 221 -1.73 -1.05 14.17
C LEU A 221 -2.88 -1.15 15.17
N VAL A 222 -3.51 -2.34 15.26
CA VAL A 222 -4.59 -2.62 16.19
C VAL A 222 -4.12 -2.47 17.63
N GLU A 223 -2.96 -3.02 17.98
CA GLU A 223 -2.43 -2.94 19.35
C GLU A 223 -2.13 -1.49 19.77
N VAL A 224 -1.57 -0.66 18.88
CA VAL A 224 -1.38 0.77 19.15
C VAL A 224 -2.72 1.46 19.43
N CYS A 225 -3.74 1.23 18.60
CA CYS A 225 -5.07 1.81 18.80
C CYS A 225 -5.72 1.37 20.12
N LEU A 226 -5.56 0.09 20.52
CA LEU A 226 -6.11 -0.42 21.78
C LEU A 226 -5.37 0.12 23.01
N ARG A 227 -4.04 0.27 22.93
CA ARG A 227 -3.25 0.91 24.00
C ARG A 227 -3.68 2.36 24.20
N TYR A 228 -3.74 3.13 23.11
CA TYR A 228 -4.27 4.49 23.12
C TYR A 228 -5.71 4.51 23.66
N GLY A 229 -6.55 3.60 23.19
CA GLY A 229 -7.92 3.51 23.65
C GLY A 229 -8.05 3.27 25.15
N ARG A 230 -7.17 2.50 25.79
CA ARG A 230 -7.19 2.25 27.24
C ARG A 230 -6.76 3.45 28.07
N THR A 231 -5.75 4.18 27.62
CA THR A 231 -5.04 5.19 28.44
C THR A 231 -5.37 6.63 28.04
N GLY A 232 -5.88 6.85 26.83
CA GLY A 232 -6.00 8.17 26.21
C GLY A 232 -4.67 8.77 25.78
N ILE A 233 -3.57 8.01 25.85
CA ILE A 233 -2.20 8.45 25.54
C ILE A 233 -1.58 7.42 24.59
N VAL A 234 -0.94 7.90 23.52
CA VAL A 234 -0.22 7.01 22.59
C VAL A 234 0.98 6.41 23.30
N ASP A 235 1.07 5.07 23.30
CA ASP A 235 2.16 4.33 23.94
C ASP A 235 3.42 4.37 23.06
N GLU A 236 4.19 5.45 23.22
CA GLU A 236 5.42 5.67 22.44
C GLU A 236 6.51 4.64 22.76
N ASP A 237 6.59 4.17 24.00
CA ASP A 237 7.56 3.14 24.41
C ASP A 237 7.31 1.82 23.65
N TYR A 238 6.04 1.42 23.52
CA TYR A 238 5.66 0.26 22.70
C TYR A 238 6.07 0.46 21.23
N ILE A 239 5.80 1.62 20.64
CA ILE A 239 6.16 1.91 19.25
C ILE A 239 7.69 1.90 19.06
N GLN A 240 8.43 2.49 19.98
CA GLN A 240 9.88 2.58 19.89
C GLN A 240 10.57 1.22 20.10
N SER A 241 9.92 0.26 20.75
CA SER A 241 10.45 -1.10 20.91
C SER A 241 10.67 -1.83 19.58
N PHE A 242 10.00 -1.42 18.50
CA PHE A 242 10.20 -1.99 17.16
C PHE A 242 11.49 -1.54 16.47
N LYS A 243 12.16 -0.48 16.96
CA LYS A 243 13.40 0.02 16.36
C LYS A 243 14.57 -0.97 16.49
N ASP A 244 14.49 -1.86 17.47
CA ASP A 244 15.52 -2.88 17.72
C ASP A 244 15.31 -4.16 16.88
N GLU A 245 14.24 -4.24 16.08
CA GLU A 245 13.88 -5.41 15.26
C GLU A 245 14.27 -5.26 13.77
N GLU A 246 14.90 -4.16 13.35
CA GLU A 246 15.27 -3.86 11.93
C GLU A 246 16.66 -4.28 11.45
#